data_AF-A0A0Q0EHT5-F1
#
_entry.id   AF-A0A0Q0EHT5-F1
#
_cell.length_a   1.000
_cell.length_b   1.000
_cell.length_c   1.000
_cell.angle_alpha   90.00
_cell.angle_beta   90.00
_cell.angle_gamma   90.00
#
_symmetry.space_group_name_H-M   'P 1'
#
loop_
_entity.id
_entity.type
_entity.pdbx_description
1 polymer ?
#
loop_
_entity_poly.entity_id
_entity_poly.type
_entity_poly.pdbx_seq_one_letter_code
_entity_poly.pdbx_strand_id
1 'polypeptide(L)'
;MAKPTTIAEINALYSYKDEVPNGTNDGELVSCGQHGDYNELKTVYKTKLKESVDAKDITEQDAIDILHSACKLVANPRQREDFYDHIDEKLKELID
;
A
#
# COMPACT_ATOMS: atom_id res chain seq x y z
N MET A 1 -16.92 -3.46 -7.76
CA MET A 1 -15.80 -2.71 -8.36
C MET A 1 -14.86 -3.72 -8.98
N ALA A 2 -14.26 -3.40 -10.13
CA ALA A 2 -13.21 -4.23 -10.70
C ALA A 2 -11.99 -4.26 -9.77
N LYS A 3 -11.22 -5.35 -9.82
CA LYS A 3 -9.95 -5.47 -9.12
C LYS A 3 -8.97 -4.42 -9.68
N PRO A 4 -8.33 -3.58 -8.83
CA PRO A 4 -7.33 -2.63 -9.27
C PRO A 4 -6.15 -3.31 -9.97
N THR A 5 -5.65 -2.69 -11.03
CA THR A 5 -4.47 -3.10 -11.80
C THR A 5 -3.33 -2.10 -11.70
N THR A 6 -3.57 -0.94 -11.07
CA THR A 6 -2.59 0.11 -10.87
C THR A 6 -2.72 0.71 -9.47
N ILE A 7 -1.62 1.29 -8.96
CA ILE A 7 -1.63 2.05 -7.70
C ILE A 7 -2.62 3.21 -7.76
N ALA A 8 -2.76 3.87 -8.91
CA ALA A 8 -3.70 4.98 -9.10
C ALA A 8 -5.16 4.53 -8.92
N GLU A 9 -5.51 3.34 -9.43
CA GLU A 9 -6.84 2.76 -9.21
C GLU A 9 -7.07 2.42 -7.74
N ILE A 10 -6.06 1.93 -7.01
CA ILE A 10 -6.16 1.75 -5.56
C ILE A 10 -6.39 3.11 -4.88
N ASN A 11 -5.58 4.13 -5.18
CA ASN A 11 -5.71 5.45 -4.57
C ASN A 11 -7.10 6.07 -4.79
N ALA A 12 -7.69 5.85 -5.97
CA ALA A 12 -9.02 6.34 -6.29
C ALA A 12 -10.14 5.71 -5.43
N LEU A 13 -9.90 4.53 -4.83
CA LEU A 13 -10.84 3.90 -3.89
C LEU A 13 -10.82 4.57 -2.51
N TYR A 14 -9.74 5.27 -2.18
CA TYR A 14 -9.51 5.85 -0.86
C TYR A 14 -9.35 7.36 -0.97
N SER A 15 -10.49 8.04 -1.06
CA SER A 15 -10.56 9.48 -0.77
C SER A 15 -10.45 9.67 0.75
N TYR A 16 -9.50 10.47 1.21
CA TYR A 16 -9.54 11.00 2.56
C TYR A 16 -9.68 12.52 2.47
N LYS A 17 -10.60 13.05 3.26
CA LYS A 17 -10.73 14.49 3.48
C LYS A 17 -9.88 14.78 4.70
N ASP A 18 -8.80 15.53 4.53
CA ASP A 18 -7.91 15.89 5.63
C ASP A 18 -8.63 16.95 6.49
N GLU A 19 -9.36 16.51 7.52
CA GLU A 19 -10.19 17.41 8.34
C GLU A 19 -9.36 18.15 9.41
N VAL A 20 -8.12 17.72 9.70
CA VAL A 20 -7.19 18.38 10.62
C VAL A 20 -5.74 18.24 10.11
N PRO A 21 -5.25 19.16 9.27
CA PRO A 21 -3.85 19.13 8.85
C PRO A 21 -2.91 19.32 10.05
N ASN A 22 -1.81 18.55 10.11
CA ASN A 22 -0.76 18.52 11.15
C ASN A 22 -1.08 17.75 12.46
N GLY A 23 -1.56 16.51 12.35
CA GLY A 23 -1.62 15.61 13.51
C GLY A 23 -0.23 15.10 13.91
N THR A 24 0.06 15.02 15.21
CA THR A 24 1.37 14.58 15.75
C THR A 24 1.75 13.13 15.43
N ASN A 25 0.88 12.36 14.76
CA ASN A 25 1.00 10.92 14.50
C ASN A 25 1.09 10.56 13.00
N ASP A 26 1.30 11.52 12.10
CA ASP A 26 1.36 11.25 10.64
C ASP A 26 2.50 10.28 10.25
N GLY A 27 3.51 10.16 11.11
CA GLY A 27 4.60 9.20 10.96
C GLY A 27 4.23 7.75 11.25
N GLU A 28 3.13 7.46 11.93
CA GLU A 28 2.75 6.10 12.35
C GLU A 28 1.66 5.50 11.48
N LEU A 29 0.98 6.32 10.67
CA LEU A 29 -0.16 5.90 9.87
C LEU A 29 0.19 5.79 8.38
N VAL A 30 -0.56 4.93 7.69
CA VAL A 30 -0.47 4.74 6.23
C VAL A 30 -1.75 5.22 5.56
N SER A 31 -1.60 6.11 4.58
CA SER A 31 -2.68 6.51 3.70
C SER A 31 -2.65 5.71 2.40
N CYS A 32 -3.76 5.04 2.09
CA CYS A 32 -3.95 4.38 0.80
C CYS A 32 -4.39 5.34 -0.31
N GLY A 33 -4.74 6.58 0.03
CA GLY A 33 -5.03 7.64 -0.93
C GLY A 33 -3.76 8.37 -1.36
N GLN A 34 -3.85 9.17 -2.42
CA GLN A 34 -2.80 10.12 -2.81
C GLN A 34 -3.14 11.51 -2.26
N HIS A 35 -2.14 12.23 -1.75
CA HIS A 35 -2.28 13.62 -1.32
C HIS A 35 -1.12 14.49 -1.84
N GLY A 36 -1.46 15.41 -2.74
CA GLY A 36 -0.46 16.17 -3.49
C GLY A 36 0.49 15.24 -4.24
N ASP A 37 1.79 15.46 -4.05
CA ASP A 37 2.85 14.65 -4.65
C ASP A 37 3.21 13.40 -3.84
N TYR A 38 2.69 13.28 -2.61
CA TYR A 38 2.94 12.15 -1.75
C TYR A 38 1.96 11.00 -2.01
N ASN A 39 2.52 9.80 -2.15
CA ASN A 39 1.78 8.57 -2.38
C ASN A 39 2.49 7.41 -1.68
N GLU A 40 1.95 6.99 -0.54
CA GLU A 40 2.57 5.97 0.30
C GLU A 40 2.67 4.62 -0.42
N LEU A 41 1.67 4.26 -1.22
CA LEU A 41 1.70 3.00 -1.99
C LEU A 41 2.82 2.98 -3.03
N LYS A 42 3.13 4.12 -3.67
CA LYS A 42 4.29 4.23 -4.56
C LYS A 42 5.61 4.09 -3.79
N THR A 43 5.69 4.63 -2.58
CA THR A 43 6.88 4.50 -1.73
C THR A 43 7.10 3.04 -1.35
N VAL A 44 6.08 2.39 -0.81
CA VAL A 44 6.10 0.98 -0.40
C VAL A 44 6.45 0.07 -1.57
N TYR A 45 5.81 0.26 -2.73
CA TYR A 45 6.13 -0.51 -3.93
C TYR A 45 7.63 -0.43 -4.25
N LYS A 46 8.20 0.78 -4.27
CA LYS A 46 9.61 1.00 -4.61
C LYS A 46 10.57 0.41 -3.59
N THR A 47 10.24 0.43 -2.31
CA THR A 47 11.16 0.05 -1.22
C THR A 47 11.05 -1.41 -0.80
N LYS A 48 9.91 -2.07 -1.06
CA LYS A 48 9.64 -3.44 -0.58
C LYS A 48 9.34 -4.45 -1.68
N LEU A 49 8.58 -4.06 -2.71
CA LEU A 49 8.06 -5.01 -3.71
C LEU A 49 8.85 -5.00 -5.01
N LYS A 50 9.42 -3.85 -5.37
CA LYS A 50 10.09 -3.65 -6.65
C LYS A 50 11.26 -4.61 -6.88
N GLU A 51 12.04 -4.92 -5.84
CA GLU A 51 13.16 -5.85 -5.95
C GLU A 51 12.68 -7.25 -6.38
N SER A 52 11.64 -7.79 -5.74
CA SER A 52 11.04 -9.08 -6.09
C SER A 52 10.38 -9.07 -7.47
N VAL A 53 9.78 -7.94 -7.88
CA VAL A 53 9.25 -7.78 -9.26
C VAL A 53 10.39 -7.80 -10.28
N ASP A 54 11.46 -7.07 -10.04
CA ASP A 54 12.62 -6.99 -10.96
C ASP A 54 13.35 -8.34 -11.04
N ALA A 55 13.41 -9.08 -9.94
CA ALA A 55 13.91 -10.45 -9.87
C ALA A 55 12.98 -11.48 -10.54
N LYS A 56 11.74 -11.10 -10.84
CA LYS A 56 10.66 -11.96 -11.37
C LYS A 56 10.20 -13.04 -10.41
N ASP A 57 10.40 -12.85 -9.12
CA ASP A 57 9.85 -13.71 -8.07
C ASP A 57 8.32 -13.52 -7.95
N ILE A 58 7.86 -12.29 -8.20
CA ILE A 58 6.43 -11.96 -8.31
C ILE A 58 6.17 -11.12 -9.56
N THR A 59 4.92 -11.06 -10.01
CA THR A 59 4.52 -10.15 -11.10
C THR A 59 4.21 -8.75 -10.59
N GLU A 60 4.16 -7.78 -11.50
CA GLU A 60 3.66 -6.43 -11.19
C GLU A 60 2.26 -6.48 -10.58
N GLN A 61 1.39 -7.33 -11.13
CA GLN A 61 0.02 -7.45 -10.63
C GLN A 61 -0.04 -8.05 -9.22
N ASP A 62 0.86 -8.97 -8.88
CA ASP A 62 0.96 -9.49 -7.51
C ASP A 62 1.35 -8.38 -6.55
N ALA A 63 2.29 -7.50 -6.92
CA ALA A 63 2.64 -6.34 -6.11
C ALA A 63 1.44 -5.38 -5.92
N ILE A 64 0.66 -5.13 -6.97
CA ILE A 64 -0.59 -4.35 -6.88
C ILE A 64 -1.61 -5.03 -5.95
N ASP A 65 -1.72 -6.35 -6.02
CA ASP A 65 -2.65 -7.13 -5.21
C ASP A 65 -2.28 -7.10 -3.73
N ILE A 66 -0.99 -7.23 -3.43
CA ILE A 66 -0.45 -7.10 -2.08
C ILE A 66 -0.81 -5.73 -1.51
N LEU A 67 -0.52 -4.63 -2.22
CA LEU A 67 -0.83 -3.27 -1.79
C LEU A 67 -2.34 -3.06 -1.58
N HIS A 68 -3.15 -3.53 -2.53
CA HIS A 68 -4.61 -3.43 -2.42
C HIS A 68 -5.14 -4.24 -1.24
N SER A 69 -4.58 -5.42 -0.98
CA SER A 69 -4.97 -6.26 0.15
C SER A 69 -4.63 -5.59 1.49
N ALA A 70 -3.44 -5.00 1.62
CA ALA A 70 -3.06 -4.25 2.81
C ALA A 70 -4.01 -3.07 3.05
N CYS A 71 -4.37 -2.33 1.99
CA CYS A 71 -5.35 -1.25 2.06
C CYS A 71 -6.77 -1.70 2.46
N LYS A 72 -7.15 -2.93 2.15
CA LYS A 72 -8.48 -3.48 2.41
C LYS A 72 -8.58 -4.17 3.77
N LEU A 73 -7.52 -4.85 4.20
CA LEU A 73 -7.55 -5.79 5.33
C LEU A 73 -6.99 -5.18 6.62
N VAL A 74 -6.03 -4.27 6.52
CA VAL A 74 -5.51 -3.54 7.68
C VAL A 74 -6.54 -2.51 8.12
N ALA A 75 -6.90 -2.53 9.40
CA ALA A 75 -7.94 -1.68 9.97
C ALA A 75 -7.60 -0.18 9.82
N ASN A 76 -8.62 0.66 9.65
CA ASN A 76 -8.46 2.12 9.58
C ASN A 76 -8.69 2.75 10.98
N PRO A 77 -7.79 3.59 11.52
CA PRO A 77 -6.54 4.09 10.92
C PRO A 77 -5.48 2.99 10.79
N ARG A 78 -4.86 2.92 9.61
CA ARG A 78 -3.88 1.87 9.28
C ARG A 78 -2.55 2.18 9.95
N GLN A 79 -2.19 1.38 10.95
CA GLN A 79 -0.88 1.44 11.55
C GLN A 79 0.16 1.01 10.52
N ARG A 80 1.28 1.73 10.47
CA ARG A 80 2.35 1.46 9.52
C ARG A 80 2.96 0.09 9.76
N GLU A 81 3.20 -0.29 11.02
CA GLU A 81 3.73 -1.61 11.37
C GLU A 81 2.83 -2.73 10.82
N ASP A 82 1.54 -2.76 11.19
CA ASP A 82 0.57 -3.73 10.66
C ASP A 82 0.48 -3.74 9.13
N PHE A 83 0.61 -2.56 8.50
CA PHE A 83 0.59 -2.44 7.05
C PHE A 83 1.79 -3.10 6.39
N TYR A 84 2.99 -2.91 6.93
CA TYR A 84 4.21 -3.52 6.41
C TYR A 84 4.30 -5.00 6.76
N ASP A 85 3.83 -5.42 7.93
CA ASP A 85 3.76 -6.84 8.32
C ASP A 85 2.86 -7.63 7.37
N HIS A 86 1.68 -7.09 7.04
CA HIS A 86 0.78 -7.71 6.05
C HIS A 86 1.44 -7.85 4.67
N ILE A 87 2.23 -6.86 4.26
CA ILE A 87 2.95 -6.90 2.98
C ILE A 87 4.03 -7.97 3.00
N ASP A 88 4.85 -8.02 4.06
CA ASP A 88 5.93 -8.98 4.20
C ASP A 88 5.36 -10.42 4.28
N GLU A 89 4.22 -10.62 4.96
CA GLU A 89 3.49 -11.90 4.99
C GLU A 89 3.03 -12.32 3.58
N LYS A 90 2.37 -11.44 2.84
CA LYS A 90 1.87 -11.76 1.49
C LYS A 90 2.96 -11.95 0.46
N LEU A 91 4.05 -11.21 0.58
CA LEU A 91 5.22 -11.41 -0.26
C LEU A 91 5.82 -12.80 -0.02
N LYS A 92 5.95 -13.20 1.24
CA LYS A 92 6.47 -14.52 1.61
C LYS A 92 5.59 -15.65 1.10
N GLU A 93 4.26 -15.55 1.23
CA GLU A 93 3.30 -16.55 0.71
C GLU A 93 3.42 -16.81 -0.80
N LEU A 94 3.95 -15.87 -1.58
CA LEU A 94 4.10 -16.00 -3.03
C LEU A 94 5.46 -16.52 -3.47
N ILE A 95 6.48 -16.39 -2.61
CA ILE A 95 7.87 -16.74 -2.95
C ILE A 95 8.29 -18.09 -2.32
N ASP A 96 7.67 -18.49 -1.20
CA ASP A 96 7.89 -19.80 -0.56
C ASP A 96 7.13 -20.95 -1.25
#